data_AF-A0A368ZCF8-F1
#
_entry.id   AF-A0A368ZCF8-F1
#
_cell.length_a   1.000
_cell.length_b   1.000
_cell.length_c   1.000
_cell.angle_alpha   90.00
_cell.angle_beta   90.00
_cell.angle_gamma   90.00
#
_symmetry.space_group_name_H-M   'P 1'
#
loop_
_entity.id
_entity.type
_entity.pdbx_description
1 polymer ?
#
loop_
_entity_poly.entity_id
_entity_poly.type
_entity_poly.pdbx_seq_one_letter_code
_entity_poly.pdbx_strand_id
1 'polypeptide(L)'
;MKTVWSIIKNENRLLSLKKKSEISFFEYHILGLLSFFTSKGHDYFIITDRRIVYLIKDKLIKHGEYQSFESIQFNSNNNNLSFKNLKGQTEIINLNKFRPSYEEIQIIKQKLHPSTTASKTLKS
;
A
#
# COMPACT_ATOMS: atom_id res chain seq x y z
N MET A 1 -0.67 15.11 7.09
CA MET A 1 0.55 14.28 7.06
C MET A 1 1.11 13.94 8.45
N LYS A 2 1.44 14.92 9.33
CA LYS A 2 2.06 14.65 10.66
C LYS A 2 1.31 13.60 11.51
N THR A 3 -0.02 13.64 11.51
CA THR A 3 -0.88 12.73 12.31
C THR A 3 -0.73 11.25 11.93
N VAL A 4 -0.58 10.94 10.64
CA VAL A 4 -0.43 9.55 10.20
C VAL A 4 0.94 9.01 10.55
N TRP A 5 1.99 9.80 10.30
CA TRP A 5 3.35 9.42 10.68
C TRP A 5 3.51 9.26 12.19
N SER A 6 2.79 10.03 13.00
CA SER A 6 2.79 9.83 14.46
C SER A 6 2.10 8.55 14.91
N ILE A 7 1.15 8.01 14.15
CA ILE A 7 0.47 6.74 14.47
C ILE A 7 1.43 5.56 14.30
N ILE A 8 2.26 5.59 13.25
CA ILE A 8 3.16 4.47 12.91
C ILE A 8 4.61 4.66 13.40
N LYS A 9 4.92 5.75 14.11
CA LYS A 9 6.31 6.11 14.47
C LYS A 9 7.04 5.06 15.31
N ASN A 10 6.30 4.30 16.11
CA ASN A 10 6.81 3.30 17.04
C ASN A 10 6.53 1.86 16.55
N GLU A 11 6.11 1.71 15.30
CA GLU A 11 5.76 0.42 14.71
C GLU A 11 6.84 0.00 13.72
N ASN A 12 7.09 -1.31 13.63
CA ASN A 12 8.08 -1.81 12.69
C ASN A 12 7.50 -1.77 11.27
N ARG A 13 8.18 -1.13 10.33
CA ARG A 13 7.71 -1.03 8.95
C ARG A 13 8.12 -2.27 8.17
N LEU A 14 7.14 -3.09 7.80
CA LEU A 14 7.35 -4.32 7.02
C LEU A 14 7.37 -4.04 5.51
N LEU A 15 6.54 -3.10 5.06
CA LEU A 15 6.49 -2.61 3.69
C LEU A 15 6.22 -1.11 3.67
N SER A 16 6.92 -0.37 2.81
CA SER A 16 6.61 1.02 2.55
C SER A 16 6.87 1.34 1.08
N LEU A 17 5.81 1.69 0.36
CA LEU A 17 5.85 2.19 -0.99
C LEU A 17 5.46 3.67 -0.97
N LYS A 18 6.27 4.50 -1.62
CA LYS A 18 6.08 5.95 -1.72
C LYS A 18 6.21 6.33 -3.19
N LYS A 19 5.24 7.07 -3.70
CA LYS A 19 5.34 7.71 -5.02
C LYS A 19 4.84 9.14 -4.98
N LYS A 20 5.28 9.95 -5.94
CA LYS A 20 4.72 11.28 -6.15
C LYS A 20 3.29 11.10 -6.67
N SER A 21 2.35 11.85 -6.12
CA SER A 21 0.96 11.75 -6.57
C SER A 21 0.85 12.25 -8.00
N GLU A 22 0.19 11.46 -8.84
CA GLU A 22 -0.09 11.85 -10.21
C GLU A 22 -1.27 12.83 -10.29
N ILE A 23 -1.24 13.64 -11.35
CA ILE A 23 -2.35 14.50 -11.74
C ILE A 23 -3.41 13.60 -12.40
N SER A 24 -4.64 13.70 -11.94
CA SER A 24 -5.73 12.99 -12.61
C SER A 24 -6.04 13.63 -13.96
N PHE A 25 -6.47 12.85 -14.95
CA PHE A 25 -6.86 13.38 -16.28
C PHE A 25 -7.88 14.53 -16.17
N PHE A 26 -8.83 14.45 -15.24
CA PHE A 26 -9.77 15.52 -14.94
C PHE A 26 -9.11 16.79 -14.40
N GLU A 27 -8.11 16.67 -13.52
CA GLU A 27 -7.38 17.84 -13.00
C GLU A 27 -6.56 18.51 -14.10
N TYR A 28 -5.99 17.73 -15.00
CA TYR A 28 -5.31 18.25 -16.19
C TYR A 28 -6.28 18.98 -17.12
N HIS A 29 -7.49 18.44 -17.33
CA HIS A 29 -8.50 19.07 -18.17
C HIS A 29 -9.01 20.41 -17.61
N ILE A 30 -9.15 20.52 -16.29
CA ILE A 30 -9.64 21.74 -15.63
C ILE A 30 -8.55 22.80 -15.49
N LEU A 31 -7.31 22.40 -15.18
CA LEU A 31 -6.23 23.33 -14.83
C LEU A 31 -5.18 23.51 -15.93
N GLY A 32 -5.23 22.71 -17.00
CA GLY A 32 -4.27 22.77 -18.10
C GLY A 32 -2.82 22.71 -17.62
N LEU A 33 -1.96 23.58 -18.15
CA LEU A 33 -0.55 23.69 -17.74
C LEU A 33 -0.36 24.11 -16.27
N LEU A 34 -1.37 24.70 -15.62
CA LEU A 34 -1.30 25.02 -14.19
C LEU A 34 -1.39 23.77 -13.29
N SER A 35 -1.87 22.66 -13.83
CA SER A 35 -1.92 21.37 -13.11
C SER A 35 -0.53 20.88 -12.70
N PHE A 36 0.53 21.24 -13.44
CA PHE A 36 1.91 20.89 -13.08
C PHE A 36 2.29 21.44 -11.69
N PHE A 37 1.74 22.59 -11.29
CA PHE A 37 2.00 23.22 -9.99
C PHE A 37 1.13 22.67 -8.85
N THR A 38 0.10 21.87 -9.13
CA THR A 38 -0.82 21.32 -8.11
C THR A 38 -0.46 19.92 -7.63
N SER A 39 0.46 19.24 -8.34
CA SER A 39 0.96 17.88 -8.02
C SER A 39 1.93 17.80 -6.84
N LYS A 40 1.64 18.48 -5.72
CA LYS A 40 2.57 18.57 -4.58
C LYS A 40 2.47 17.43 -3.57
N GLY A 41 1.57 16.47 -3.79
CA GLY A 41 1.31 15.37 -2.86
C GLY A 41 2.16 14.14 -3.07
N HIS A 42 2.16 13.26 -2.07
CA HIS A 42 2.65 11.90 -2.21
C HIS A 42 1.55 10.88 -1.90
N ASP A 43 1.65 9.75 -2.59
CA ASP A 43 0.85 8.57 -2.31
C ASP A 43 1.72 7.59 -1.54
N TYR A 44 1.14 6.99 -0.50
CA TYR A 44 1.83 6.06 0.38
C TYR A 44 0.99 4.82 0.59
N PHE A 45 1.64 3.67 0.51
CA PHE A 45 1.11 2.41 0.99
C PHE A 45 2.11 1.82 1.97
N ILE A 46 1.69 1.66 3.22
CA ILE A 46 2.55 1.25 4.33
C ILE A 46 1.88 0.09 5.05
N ILE A 47 2.64 -0.97 5.28
CA ILE A 47 2.26 -2.07 6.16
C ILE A 47 3.30 -2.09 7.29
N THR A 48 2.84 -1.88 8.51
CA THR A 48 3.66 -2.06 9.72
C THR A 48 3.49 -3.47 10.24
N ASP A 49 3.98 -3.78 11.44
CA ASP A 49 3.73 -5.02 12.17
C ASP A 49 2.32 -5.09 12.78
N ARG A 50 1.60 -3.96 12.84
CA ARG A 50 0.26 -3.86 13.48
C ARG A 50 -0.85 -3.41 12.55
N ARG A 51 -0.55 -2.62 11.53
CA ARG A 51 -1.57 -1.94 10.74
C ARG A 51 -1.16 -1.72 9.29
N ILE A 52 -2.16 -1.45 8.47
CA ILE A 52 -2.02 -1.00 7.10
C ILE A 52 -2.46 0.46 7.04
N VAL A 53 -1.69 1.29 6.35
CA VAL A 53 -1.98 2.70 6.13
C VAL A 53 -1.87 3.02 4.65
N TYR A 54 -2.90 3.69 4.12
CA TYR A 54 -3.01 4.03 2.72
C TYR A 54 -3.39 5.50 2.54
N LEU A 55 -2.51 6.26 1.88
CA LEU A 55 -2.66 7.68 1.61
C LEU A 55 -2.60 7.98 0.13
N ILE A 56 -3.40 8.94 -0.31
CA ILE A 56 -3.36 9.52 -1.65
C ILE A 56 -3.32 11.04 -1.52
N LYS A 57 -2.37 11.70 -2.20
CA LYS A 57 -2.13 13.14 -2.11
C LYS A 57 -2.03 13.62 -0.65
N ASP A 58 -1.25 12.88 0.15
CA ASP A 58 -1.06 13.09 1.59
C ASP A 58 -2.34 13.02 2.46
N LYS A 59 -3.47 12.60 1.89
CA LYS A 59 -4.74 12.39 2.60
C LYS A 59 -4.90 10.93 2.96
N LEU A 60 -5.29 10.65 4.20
CA LEU A 60 -5.57 9.30 4.67
C LEU A 60 -6.83 8.78 3.96
N ILE A 61 -6.67 7.73 3.16
CA ILE A 61 -7.79 7.08 2.46
C ILE A 61 -8.31 5.92 3.29
N LYS A 62 -7.40 5.07 3.77
CA LYS A 62 -7.72 3.94 4.65
C LYS A 62 -6.63 3.71 5.68
N HIS A 63 -7.06 3.27 6.85
CA HIS A 63 -6.23 2.67 7.87
C HIS A 63 -6.97 1.45 8.43
N GLY A 64 -6.25 0.42 8.83
CA GLY A 64 -6.83 -0.76 9.45
C GLY A 64 -5.78 -1.53 10.24
N GLU A 65 -6.13 -1.90 11.47
CA GLU A 65 -5.32 -2.82 12.28
C GLU A 65 -5.70 -4.25 11.93
N TYR A 66 -4.73 -5.15 11.92
CA TYR A 66 -4.93 -6.54 11.53
C TYR A 66 -4.42 -7.50 12.61
N GLN A 67 -4.97 -8.72 12.66
CA GLN A 67 -4.60 -9.71 13.68
C GLN A 67 -3.22 -10.33 13.45
N SER A 68 -2.93 -10.70 12.21
CA SER A 68 -1.66 -11.31 11.82
C SER A 68 -1.24 -10.86 10.42
N PHE A 69 0.05 -10.58 10.24
CA PHE A 69 0.61 -10.19 8.95
C PHE A 69 0.45 -11.29 7.91
N GLU A 70 0.52 -12.55 8.33
CA GLU A 70 0.34 -13.73 7.46
C GLU A 70 -1.08 -13.83 6.90
N SER A 71 -2.07 -13.18 7.55
CA SER A 71 -3.45 -13.15 7.07
C SER A 71 -3.68 -12.16 5.92
N ILE A 72 -2.70 -11.30 5.63
CA ILE A 72 -2.79 -10.30 4.58
C ILE A 72 -2.56 -10.99 3.24
N GLN A 73 -3.53 -10.87 2.33
CA GLN A 73 -3.46 -11.41 0.98
C GLN A 73 -3.59 -10.29 -0.04
N PHE A 74 -2.78 -10.36 -1.09
CA PHE A 74 -2.83 -9.40 -2.19
C PHE A 74 -3.24 -10.07 -3.50
N ASN A 75 -4.32 -9.59 -4.10
CA ASN A 75 -4.77 -9.99 -5.41
C ASN A 75 -4.31 -8.96 -6.46
N SER A 76 -3.32 -9.33 -7.27
CA SER A 76 -2.78 -8.44 -8.31
C SER A 76 -3.71 -8.20 -9.50
N ASN A 77 -4.75 -9.02 -9.68
CA ASN A 77 -5.66 -8.87 -10.82
C ASN A 77 -6.60 -7.67 -10.63
N ASN A 78 -6.90 -7.31 -9.38
CA ASN A 78 -7.80 -6.21 -9.03
C ASN A 78 -7.21 -5.23 -8.00
N ASN A 79 -5.93 -5.40 -7.65
CA ASN A 79 -5.20 -4.64 -6.64
C ASN A 79 -5.89 -4.59 -5.27
N ASN A 80 -6.65 -5.62 -4.91
CA ASN A 80 -7.27 -5.71 -3.60
C ASN A 80 -6.31 -6.36 -2.60
N LEU A 81 -6.21 -5.73 -1.43
CA LEU A 81 -5.56 -6.26 -0.26
C LEU A 81 -6.63 -6.68 0.74
N SER A 82 -6.72 -7.96 1.07
CA SER A 82 -7.62 -8.48 2.10
C SER A 82 -6.85 -8.85 3.37
N PHE A 83 -7.43 -8.61 4.53
CA PHE A 83 -6.86 -8.98 5.82
C PHE A 83 -7.95 -9.17 6.87
N LYS A 84 -7.64 -9.87 7.97
CA LYS A 84 -8.53 -9.96 9.12
C LYS A 84 -8.25 -8.83 10.09
N ASN A 85 -9.25 -8.01 10.38
CA ASN A 85 -9.16 -6.99 11.42
C ASN A 85 -9.11 -7.61 12.82
N LEU A 86 -8.90 -6.80 13.86
CA LEU A 86 -8.81 -7.28 15.25
C LEU A 86 -10.05 -8.06 15.73
N LYS A 87 -11.21 -7.87 15.12
CA LYS A 87 -12.45 -8.60 15.41
C LYS A 87 -12.59 -9.90 14.60
N GLY A 88 -11.59 -10.26 13.81
CA GLY A 88 -11.60 -11.43 12.93
C GLY A 88 -12.40 -11.25 11.65
N GLN A 89 -12.91 -10.04 11.38
CA GLN A 89 -13.70 -9.75 10.18
C GLN A 89 -12.76 -9.44 9.01
N THR A 90 -13.12 -9.92 7.82
CA THR A 90 -12.36 -9.63 6.60
C THR A 90 -12.61 -8.19 6.16
N GLU A 91 -11.54 -7.42 6.07
CA GLU A 91 -11.52 -6.11 5.46
C GLU A 91 -10.78 -6.14 4.12
N ILE A 92 -11.17 -5.24 3.22
CA ILE A 92 -10.59 -5.11 1.88
C ILE A 92 -10.18 -3.66 1.66
N ILE A 93 -8.93 -3.45 1.26
CA ILE A 93 -8.41 -2.16 0.77
C ILE A 93 -8.12 -2.30 -0.71
N ASN A 94 -8.77 -1.48 -1.54
CA ASN A 94 -8.49 -1.40 -2.96
C ASN A 94 -7.38 -0.38 -3.25
N LEU A 95 -6.30 -0.82 -3.89
CA LEU A 95 -5.13 0.00 -4.21
C LEU A 95 -5.17 0.63 -5.62
N ASN A 96 -6.31 0.65 -6.31
CA ASN A 96 -6.37 1.20 -7.68
C ASN A 96 -6.04 2.70 -7.74
N LYS A 97 -6.36 3.48 -6.70
CA LYS A 97 -5.96 4.90 -6.66
C LYS A 97 -4.45 5.08 -6.47
N PHE A 98 -3.77 4.10 -5.85
CA PHE A 98 -2.31 4.07 -5.73
C PHE A 98 -1.65 3.76 -7.06
N ARG A 99 -2.33 3.00 -7.93
CA ARG A 99 -1.80 2.52 -9.22
C ARG A 99 -0.44 1.85 -9.03
N PRO A 100 -0.35 0.74 -8.29
CA PRO A 100 0.92 0.05 -8.10
C PRO A 100 1.48 -0.36 -9.47
N SER A 101 2.73 0.01 -9.72
CA SER A 101 3.51 -0.46 -10.87
C SER A 101 3.74 -1.97 -10.79
N TYR A 102 4.22 -2.56 -11.88
CA TYR A 102 4.53 -3.99 -11.90
C TYR A 102 5.57 -4.34 -10.83
N GLU A 103 6.62 -3.54 -10.71
CA GLU A 103 7.69 -3.72 -9.72
C GLU A 103 7.14 -3.64 -8.29
N GLU A 104 6.30 -2.65 -8.02
CA GLU A 104 5.63 -2.50 -6.71
C GLU A 104 4.72 -3.70 -6.40
N ILE A 105 3.98 -4.22 -7.40
CA ILE A 105 3.18 -5.44 -7.26
C ILE A 105 4.06 -6.63 -6.89
N GLN A 106 5.23 -6.80 -7.53
CA GLN A 106 6.15 -7.89 -7.20
C GLN A 106 6.71 -7.74 -5.79
N ILE A 107 7.08 -6.52 -5.38
CA ILE A 107 7.55 -6.24 -4.01
C ILE A 107 6.47 -6.59 -2.98
N ILE A 108 5.21 -6.18 -3.22
CA ILE A 108 4.08 -6.53 -2.34
C ILE A 108 3.95 -8.05 -2.21
N LYS A 109 3.95 -8.75 -3.34
CA LYS A 109 3.85 -10.23 -3.36
C LYS A 109 4.98 -10.88 -2.60
N GLN A 110 6.22 -10.49 -2.85
CA GLN A 110 7.39 -11.07 -2.17
C GLN A 110 7.36 -10.83 -0.66
N LYS A 111 6.87 -9.68 -0.21
CA LYS A 111 6.78 -9.35 1.22
C LYS A 111 5.65 -10.09 1.93
N LEU A 112 4.49 -10.26 1.29
CA LEU A 112 3.32 -10.91 1.88
C LEU A 112 3.36 -12.43 1.73
N HIS A 113 3.88 -12.90 0.61
CA HIS A 113 3.98 -14.31 0.25
C HIS A 113 5.39 -14.55 -0.28
N PRO A 114 6.42 -14.55 0.58
CA PRO A 114 7.77 -14.91 0.16
C PRO A 114 7.69 -16.31 -0.44
N SER A 115 7.87 -16.40 -1.76
CA SER A 115 7.85 -17.69 -2.44
C SER A 115 8.95 -18.53 -1.81
N THR A 116 8.59 -19.72 -1.33
CA THR A 116 9.50 -20.71 -0.76
C THR A 116 10.39 -21.30 -1.88
N THR A 117 11.21 -20.46 -2.51
CA THR A 117 12.08 -20.83 -3.63
C THR A 117 13.52 -21.08 -3.15
N ALA A 118 13.71 -21.37 -1.85
CA ALA A 118 15.00 -21.64 -1.24
C ALA A 118 15.18 -23.09 -0.72
N SER A 119 14.26 -24.01 -1.03
CA SER A 119 14.34 -25.42 -0.57
C SER A 119 14.43 -26.48 -1.67
N LYS A 120 14.89 -26.13 -2.88
CA LYS A 120 15.12 -27.10 -3.96
C LYS A 120 16.59 -27.33 -4.36
N THR A 121 17.54 -26.74 -3.64
CA THR A 121 18.96 -27.12 -3.72
C THR A 121 19.34 -27.79 -2.42
N LEU A 122 19.19 -29.13 -2.40
CA LEU A 122 19.85 -30.13 -1.54
C LEU A 122 18.90 -31.32 -1.38
N LYS A 123 18.77 -32.11 -2.45
CA LYS A 123 18.65 -33.56 -2.29
C LYS A 123 19.69 -34.19 -3.20
N SER A 124 20.67 -34.75 -2.49
CA SER A 124 21.69 -35.74 -2.84
C SER A 124 21.42 -36.56 -4.09
#